data_AF-A0A6A0GZX3-F1
#
_entry.id   AF-A0A6A0GZX3-F1
#
_cell.length_a   1.000
_cell.length_b   1.000
_cell.length_c   1.000
_cell.angle_alpha   90.00
_cell.angle_beta   90.00
_cell.angle_gamma   90.00
#
_symmetry.space_group_name_H-M   'P 1'
#
loop_
_entity.id
_entity.type
_entity.pdbx_description
1 polymer ?
#
loop_
_entity_poly.entity_id
_entity_poly.type
_entity_poly.pdbx_seq_one_letter_code
_entity_poly.pdbx_strand_id
1 'polypeptide(L)'
;MFDYAEGFFTSLGLYNMTEDFNTKSMREQPVNATAVCHASAWDFLSITDKGPITDGDFRIKMCTDKNQEDFITIHHEMGHIEYQMAYSQVNEASPQTQPLIFRDGANP
;
A
#
# COMPACT_ATOMS: atom_id res chain seq x y z
N MET A 1 6.87 -3.68 13.35
CA MET A 1 6.06 -2.43 13.36
C MET A 1 4.99 -2.52 12.28
N PHE A 2 5.37 -2.75 11.03
CA PHE A 2 4.45 -3.02 9.91
C PHE A 2 3.42 -4.13 10.20
N ASP A 3 3.85 -5.28 10.72
CA ASP A 3 2.92 -6.39 11.03
C ASP A 3 1.83 -6.02 12.05
N TYR A 4 2.11 -5.06 12.95
CA TYR A 4 1.08 -4.56 13.88
C TYR A 4 0.08 -3.66 13.18
N ALA A 5 0.52 -2.85 12.21
CA ALA A 5 -0.38 -2.03 11.40
C ALA A 5 -1.22 -2.90 10.47
N GLU A 6 -0.65 -3.93 9.83
CA GLU A 6 -1.42 -4.94 9.09
C GLU A 6 -2.45 -5.64 9.99
N GLY A 7 -2.03 -6.05 11.20
CA GLY A 7 -2.93 -6.61 12.21
C GLY A 7 -4.08 -5.68 12.58
N PHE A 8 -3.85 -4.37 12.63
CA PHE A 8 -4.89 -3.37 12.86
C PHE A 8 -5.90 -3.33 11.71
N PHE A 9 -5.46 -3.18 10.46
CA PHE A 9 -6.38 -3.10 9.31
C PHE A 9 -7.17 -4.41 9.11
N THR A 10 -6.50 -5.55 9.22
CA THR A 10 -7.15 -6.88 9.12
C THR A 10 -8.15 -7.12 10.25
N SER A 11 -7.92 -6.59 11.46
CA SER A 11 -8.89 -6.67 12.57
C SER A 11 -10.19 -5.91 12.31
N LEU A 12 -10.17 -4.93 11.40
CA LEU A 12 -11.34 -4.18 10.93
C LEU A 12 -12.04 -4.87 9.75
N GLY A 13 -11.53 -6.01 9.28
CA GLY A 13 -12.02 -6.70 8.09
C GLY A 13 -11.55 -6.09 6.77
N LEU A 14 -10.49 -5.28 6.80
CA LEU A 14 -9.84 -4.76 5.60
C LEU A 14 -8.84 -5.77 5.03
N TYR A 15 -8.02 -5.37 4.07
CA TYR A 15 -7.23 -6.30 3.28
C TYR A 15 -5.96 -6.77 4.02
N ASN A 16 -5.40 -7.90 3.60
CA ASN A 16 -4.01 -8.23 3.95
C ASN A 16 -3.08 -7.52 2.97
N MET A 17 -1.85 -7.24 3.39
CA MET A 17 -0.84 -6.74 2.47
C MET A 17 -0.48 -7.80 1.43
N THR A 18 -0.23 -7.36 0.19
CA THR A 18 0.14 -8.28 -0.90
C THR A 18 1.53 -8.89 -0.69
N GLU A 19 1.83 -10.00 -1.37
CA GLU A 19 3.18 -10.58 -1.37
C GLU A 19 4.22 -9.57 -1.90
N ASP A 20 3.84 -8.82 -2.93
CA ASP A 20 4.65 -7.74 -3.50
C ASP A 20 4.92 -6.63 -2.50
N PHE A 21 3.93 -6.20 -1.72
CA PHE A 21 4.16 -5.24 -0.64
C PHE A 21 5.20 -5.74 0.36
N ASN A 22 5.13 -7.02 0.74
CA ASN A 22 6.03 -7.60 1.72
C ASN A 22 7.46 -7.78 1.20
N THR A 23 7.60 -8.16 -0.06
CA THR A 23 8.91 -8.49 -0.65
C THR A 23 9.60 -7.32 -1.32
N LYS A 24 8.86 -6.32 -1.81
CA LYS A 24 9.40 -5.22 -2.63
C LYS A 24 9.40 -3.85 -1.95
N SER A 25 8.74 -3.68 -0.80
CA SER A 25 8.75 -2.41 -0.06
C SER A 25 10.11 -2.11 0.57
N MET A 26 10.48 -0.82 0.62
CA MET A 26 11.66 -0.35 1.33
C MET A 26 11.25 0.15 2.72
N ARG A 27 11.51 -0.65 3.75
CA ARG A 27 11.12 -0.36 5.14
C ARG A 27 12.25 0.24 5.98
N GLU A 28 13.48 0.20 5.48
CA GLU A 28 14.68 0.70 6.14
C GLU A 28 15.59 1.40 5.13
N GLN A 29 16.44 2.32 5.59
CA GLN A 29 17.45 2.95 4.74
C GLN A 29 18.43 1.88 4.20
N PRO A 30 18.66 1.82 2.87
CA PRO A 30 19.64 0.90 2.31
C PRO A 30 21.06 1.18 2.82
N VAL A 31 21.82 0.13 3.14
CA VAL A 31 23.19 0.27 3.69
C VAL A 31 24.18 0.87 2.68
N ASN A 32 24.00 0.56 1.38
CA ASN A 32 24.96 0.91 0.32
C ASN A 32 24.41 1.90 -0.71
N ALA A 33 23.30 2.60 -0.39
CA ALA A 33 22.70 3.57 -1.29
C ALA A 33 21.98 4.68 -0.52
N THR A 34 21.92 5.87 -1.11
CA THR A 34 21.11 6.96 -0.58
C THR A 34 19.71 6.89 -1.17
N ALA A 35 18.70 6.70 -0.32
CA ALA A 35 17.29 6.78 -0.69
C ALA A 35 16.66 8.12 -0.27
N VAL A 36 15.54 8.48 -0.91
CA VAL A 36 14.66 9.55 -0.43
C VAL A 36 13.84 8.99 0.74
N CYS A 37 14.11 9.47 1.96
CA CYS A 37 13.55 8.87 3.18
C CYS A 37 12.14 9.28 3.56
N HIS A 38 11.64 10.42 3.05
CA HIS A 38 10.27 10.84 3.36
C HIS A 38 9.29 9.73 2.98
N ALA A 39 8.46 9.32 3.95
CA ALA A 39 7.56 8.20 3.81
C ALA A 39 6.59 8.43 2.64
N SER A 40 6.28 7.35 1.91
CA SER A 40 5.27 7.38 0.86
C SER A 40 4.79 5.97 0.50
N ALA A 41 3.51 5.89 0.15
CA ALA A 41 2.85 4.72 -0.41
C ALA A 41 2.70 4.83 -1.94
N TRP A 42 2.80 3.70 -2.64
CA TRP A 42 2.89 3.65 -4.10
C TRP A 42 2.00 2.54 -4.65
N ASP A 43 1.10 2.90 -5.58
CA ASP A 43 0.42 1.97 -6.48
C ASP A 43 1.16 1.97 -7.83
N PHE A 44 1.64 0.80 -8.26
CA PHE A 44 2.34 0.63 -9.54
C PHE A 44 1.41 0.40 -10.73
N LEU A 45 0.09 0.48 -10.53
CA LEU A 45 -0.93 0.37 -11.56
C LEU A 45 -0.79 -0.90 -12.41
N SER A 46 -0.52 -2.04 -11.76
CA SER A 46 -0.30 -3.33 -12.42
C SER A 46 -1.46 -3.69 -13.37
N ILE A 47 -1.17 -3.68 -14.67
CA ILE A 47 -2.11 -3.98 -15.76
C ILE A 47 -1.65 -5.17 -16.61
N THR A 48 -2.61 -5.90 -17.17
CA THR A 48 -2.41 -6.88 -18.25
C THR A 48 -3.17 -6.44 -19.50
N ASP A 49 -2.92 -7.13 -20.61
CA ASP A 49 -3.71 -7.08 -21.84
C ASP A 49 -5.20 -7.41 -21.62
N LYS A 50 -5.54 -8.03 -20.49
CA LYS A 50 -6.91 -8.39 -20.08
C LYS A 50 -7.50 -7.43 -19.04
N GLY A 51 -6.78 -6.35 -18.68
CA GLY A 51 -7.18 -5.40 -17.65
C GLY A 51 -6.34 -5.47 -16.37
N PRO A 52 -6.74 -4.77 -15.30
CA PRO A 52 -5.95 -4.65 -14.06
C PRO A 52 -5.75 -5.98 -13.35
N ILE A 53 -4.56 -6.18 -12.75
CA ILE A 53 -4.27 -7.33 -11.90
C ILE A 53 -4.96 -7.12 -10.56
N THR A 54 -5.70 -8.13 -10.09
CA THR A 54 -6.43 -8.07 -8.81
C THR A 54 -5.51 -8.13 -7.58
N ASP A 55 -4.32 -8.73 -7.74
CA ASP A 55 -3.25 -8.78 -6.75
C ASP A 55 -2.15 -7.77 -7.15
N GLY A 56 -2.48 -6.48 -7.05
CA GLY A 56 -1.64 -5.39 -7.55
C GLY A 56 -0.28 -5.25 -6.84
N ASP A 57 0.63 -4.52 -7.48
CA ASP A 57 1.95 -4.21 -6.91
C ASP A 57 1.86 -2.88 -6.14
N PHE A 58 1.72 -2.98 -4.83
CA PHE A 58 1.65 -1.85 -3.90
C PHE A 58 2.87 -1.86 -2.99
N ARG A 59 3.47 -0.70 -2.74
CA ARG A 59 4.71 -0.63 -1.95
C ARG A 59 4.75 0.60 -1.06
N ILE A 60 5.44 0.46 0.08
CA ILE A 60 5.86 1.59 0.89
C ILE A 60 7.36 1.86 0.73
N LYS A 61 7.74 3.13 0.78
CA LYS A 61 9.13 3.57 0.84
C LYS A 61 9.33 4.50 2.03
N MET A 62 9.90 3.98 3.11
CA MET A 62 10.12 4.70 4.36
C MET A 62 11.45 4.26 5.00
N CYS A 63 12.24 5.21 5.49
CA CYS A 63 13.41 4.93 6.32
C CYS A 63 12.97 4.85 7.79
N THR A 64 12.48 3.69 8.22
CA THR A 64 11.82 3.55 9.52
C THR A 64 12.81 3.53 10.68
N ASP A 65 12.60 4.42 11.64
CA ASP A 65 13.21 4.41 12.96
C ASP A 65 12.28 3.74 13.99
N LYS A 66 12.87 3.11 15.01
CA LYS A 66 12.12 2.41 16.07
C LYS A 66 11.62 3.40 17.14
N ASN A 67 10.67 4.25 16.77
CA ASN A 67 10.05 5.23 17.65
C ASN A 67 8.51 5.29 17.45
N GLN A 68 7.82 6.05 18.29
CA GLN A 68 6.36 6.16 18.22
C GLN A 68 5.87 6.98 17.02
N GLU A 69 6.60 8.00 16.61
CA GLU A 69 6.25 8.85 15.46
C GLU A 69 6.20 8.00 14.19
N ASP A 70 7.23 7.21 13.94
CA ASP A 70 7.31 6.30 12.80
C ASP A 70 6.29 5.16 12.90
N PHE A 71 5.96 4.71 14.10
CA PHE A 71 4.87 3.75 14.28
C PHE A 71 3.53 4.31 13.79
N ILE A 72 3.25 5.58 14.06
CA ILE A 72 2.05 6.28 13.58
C ILE A 72 2.14 6.49 12.06
N THR A 73 3.30 6.93 11.56
CA THR A 73 3.54 7.14 10.12
C THR A 73 3.33 5.85 9.32
N ILE A 74 3.75 4.69 9.83
CA ILE A 74 3.47 3.39 9.19
C ILE A 74 1.96 3.18 9.00
N HIS A 75 1.13 3.50 10.00
CA HIS A 75 -0.33 3.37 9.87
C HIS A 75 -0.89 4.37 8.85
N HIS A 76 -0.37 5.59 8.81
CA HIS A 76 -0.75 6.59 7.81
C HIS A 76 -0.48 6.07 6.40
N GLU A 77 0.75 5.63 6.12
CA GLU A 77 1.13 5.14 4.80
C GLU A 77 0.42 3.85 4.41
N MET A 78 0.24 2.92 5.36
CA MET A 78 -0.54 1.70 5.10
C MET A 78 -2.02 2.00 4.88
N GLY A 79 -2.56 3.10 5.42
CA GLY A 79 -3.89 3.59 5.06
C GLY A 79 -4.01 3.98 3.59
N HIS A 80 -2.97 4.60 3.01
CA HIS A 80 -2.91 4.84 1.57
C HIS A 80 -2.87 3.53 0.78
N ILE A 81 -2.10 2.53 1.22
CA ILE A 81 -2.03 1.21 0.59
C ILE A 81 -3.38 0.49 0.62
N GLU A 82 -4.09 0.51 1.75
CA GLU A 82 -5.46 -0.02 1.87
C GLU A 82 -6.43 0.66 0.91
N TYR A 83 -6.36 1.99 0.78
CA TYR A 83 -7.19 2.74 -0.15
C TYR A 83 -6.88 2.35 -1.61
N GLN A 84 -5.59 2.18 -1.93
CA GLN A 84 -5.13 1.76 -3.24
C GLN A 84 -5.61 0.35 -3.60
N MET A 85 -5.54 -0.58 -2.65
CA MET A 85 -6.10 -1.93 -2.82
C MET A 85 -7.62 -1.90 -2.98
N ALA A 86 -8.33 -1.04 -2.24
CA ALA A 86 -9.79 -0.97 -2.27
C ALA A 86 -10.35 -0.62 -3.65
N TYR A 87 -9.80 0.41 -4.32
CA TYR A 87 -10.27 0.79 -5.65
C TYR A 87 -9.75 -0.15 -6.75
N SER A 88 -8.69 -0.92 -6.47
CA SER A 88 -8.06 -1.80 -7.48
C SER A 88 -8.73 -3.16 -7.54
N GLN A 89 -9.46 -3.55 -6.50
CA GLN A 89 -10.12 -4.84 -6.38
C GLN A 89 -11.56 -4.82 -6.90
N VAL A 90 -12.07 -6.01 -7.19
CA VAL A 90 -13.50 -6.26 -7.38
C VAL A 90 -14.08 -6.75 -6.05
N ASN A 91 -15.28 -6.28 -5.72
CA ASN A 91 -16.05 -6.84 -4.61
C ASN A 91 -17.52 -6.94 -5.01
N GLU A 92 -18.37 -7.50 -4.15
CA GLU A 92 -19.79 -7.69 -4.48
C GLU A 92 -20.52 -6.37 -4.80
N ALA A 93 -20.06 -5.24 -4.24
CA ALA A 93 -20.61 -3.92 -4.50
C ALA A 93 -20.00 -3.24 -5.75
N SER A 94 -18.80 -3.64 -6.17
CA SER A 94 -18.11 -3.16 -7.38
C SER A 94 -17.62 -4.35 -8.21
N PRO A 95 -18.48 -4.88 -9.11
CA PRO A 95 -18.18 -6.10 -9.87
C PRO A 95 -17.09 -5.89 -10.95
N GLN A 96 -16.59 -4.66 -11.09
CA GLN A 96 -15.43 -4.32 -11.91
C GLN A 96 -14.47 -3.47 -11.07
N THR A 97 -13.18 -3.61 -11.37
CA THR A 97 -12.14 -2.75 -10.80
C THR A 97 -12.35 -1.32 -11.31
N GLN A 98 -12.01 -0.32 -10.50
CA GLN A 98 -12.11 1.07 -10.96
C GLN A 98 -11.18 1.29 -12.17
N PRO A 99 -11.64 1.97 -13.24
CA PRO A 99 -10.77 2.42 -14.33
C PRO A 99 -9.64 3.28 -13.79
N LEU A 100 -8.45 3.21 -14.42
CA LEU A 100 -7.23 3.90 -13.93
C LEU A 100 -7.44 5.39 -13.66
N ILE A 101 -8.23 6.08 -14.48
CA ILE A 101 -8.51 7.52 -14.33
C ILE A 101 -9.34 7.87 -13.07
N PHE A 102 -9.92 6.87 -12.41
CA PHE A 102 -10.72 7.01 -11.19
C PHE A 102 -10.05 6.35 -9.97
N ARG A 103 -8.78 5.94 -10.09
CA ARG A 103 -8.00 5.35 -8.99
C ARG A 103 -7.29 6.42 -8.18
N ASP A 104 -8.09 7.25 -7.52
CA ASP A 104 -7.61 8.29 -6.63
C ASP A 104 -8.61 8.53 -5.48
N GLY A 105 -8.21 9.34 -4.51
CA GLY A 105 -9.11 9.89 -3.51
C GLY A 105 -10.27 10.63 -4.17
N ALA A 106 -11.43 10.65 -3.51
CA ALA A 106 -12.53 11.53 -3.94
C ALA A 106 -12.09 13.02 -3.98
N ASN A 107 -11.13 13.37 -3.14
CA ASN A 107 -10.32 14.57 -3.15
C ASN A 107 -8.94 14.25 -2.53
N PRO A 108 -7.92 15.10 -2.73
CA PRO A 108 -6.63 15.01 -2.05
C PRO A 108 -6.72 15.30 -0.54
#